data_AF-A0A9D5Q9W1-F1
#
_entry.id   AF-A0A9D5Q9W1-F1
#
_cell.length_a   1.000
_cell.length_b   1.000
_cell.length_c   1.000
_cell.angle_alpha   90.00
_cell.angle_beta   90.00
_cell.angle_gamma   90.00
#
_symmetry.space_group_name_H-M   'P 1'
#
loop_
_entity.id
_entity.type
_entity.pdbx_description
1 polymer ?
#
loop_
_entity_poly.entity_id
_entity_poly.type
_entity_poly.pdbx_seq_one_letter_code
_entity_poly.pdbx_strand_id
1 'polypeptide(L)'
;MKVIGQDASLPPGTQTVVSVGNFDGIHRGHRTLIRQTIQRARSQGLSSAVVTFVPHTRAMLNPDEPPFVLTTCEEKAHLLSGWEVDYLVCLRFDQAMASLSPEEFLEKILVDRLGTREWIMGEDHAFGKDRLGTKEFLHKRYGKYDINI
;
A
#
# COMPACT_ATOMS: atom_id res chain seq x y z
N MET A 1 -1.95 7.90 -14.43
CA MET A 1 -2.09 7.72 -12.99
C MET A 1 -3.18 8.61 -12.43
N LYS A 2 -4.11 8.04 -11.65
CA LYS A 2 -5.10 8.75 -10.84
C LYS A 2 -4.61 8.78 -9.39
N VAL A 3 -4.76 9.90 -8.71
CA VAL A 3 -4.47 10.01 -7.28
C VAL A 3 -5.77 9.85 -6.50
N ILE A 4 -5.79 8.93 -5.55
CA ILE A 4 -6.94 8.61 -4.72
C ILE A 4 -6.68 9.14 -3.32
N GLY A 5 -7.62 9.95 -2.83
CA GLY A 5 -7.53 10.61 -1.52
C GLY A 5 -7.69 9.66 -0.34
N GLN A 6 -7.43 10.21 0.85
CA GLN A 6 -7.31 9.50 2.13
C GLN A 6 -8.47 8.61 2.54
N ASP A 7 -9.69 8.99 2.17
CA ASP A 7 -10.93 8.31 2.58
C ASP A 7 -11.69 7.74 1.37
N ALA A 8 -11.13 7.83 0.16
CA ALA A 8 -11.77 7.38 -1.06
C ALA A 8 -11.44 5.91 -1.39
N SER A 9 -12.44 5.18 -1.87
CA SER A 9 -12.27 3.83 -2.44
C SER A 9 -11.93 3.91 -3.92
N LEU A 10 -11.37 2.81 -4.47
CA LEU A 10 -11.27 2.67 -5.91
C LEU A 10 -12.67 2.53 -6.55
N PRO A 11 -12.81 2.81 -7.86
CA PRO A 11 -14.08 2.60 -8.56
C PRO A 11 -14.60 1.17 -8.35
N PRO A 12 -15.91 0.96 -8.15
CA PRO A 12 -16.48 -0.38 -7.95
C PRO A 12 -16.06 -1.35 -9.07
N GLY A 13 -15.71 -2.58 -8.70
CA GLY A 13 -15.24 -3.61 -9.64
C GLY A 13 -13.77 -3.48 -10.05
N THR A 14 -13.04 -2.45 -9.59
CA THR A 14 -11.60 -2.36 -9.80
C THR A 14 -10.91 -3.50 -9.07
N GLN A 15 -10.10 -4.27 -9.79
CA GLN A 15 -9.22 -5.29 -9.24
C GLN A 15 -7.77 -4.87 -9.43
N THR A 16 -6.96 -5.00 -8.37
CA THR A 16 -5.60 -4.44 -8.36
C THR A 16 -4.51 -5.41 -7.97
N VAL A 17 -3.32 -5.15 -8.51
CA VAL A 17 -2.06 -5.57 -7.88
C VAL A 17 -1.53 -4.37 -7.12
N VAL A 18 -1.24 -4.55 -5.84
CA VAL A 18 -0.85 -3.47 -4.94
C VAL A 18 0.59 -3.60 -4.49
N SER A 19 1.21 -2.46 -4.17
CA SER A 19 2.33 -2.42 -3.21
C SER A 19 2.05 -1.35 -2.18
N VAL A 20 2.33 -1.65 -0.92
CA VAL A 20 1.93 -0.82 0.23
C VAL A 20 3.18 -0.41 1.01
N GLY A 21 3.32 0.88 1.28
CA GLY A 21 4.42 1.39 2.07
C GLY A 21 4.47 2.92 2.13
N ASN A 22 5.34 3.46 3.00
CA ASN A 22 5.55 4.91 3.04
C ASN A 22 6.10 5.45 1.72
N PHE A 23 6.87 4.64 0.97
CA PHE A 23 7.47 5.03 -0.31
C PHE A 23 8.23 6.36 -0.26
N ASP A 24 8.77 6.72 0.91
CA ASP A 24 9.37 8.03 1.12
C ASP A 24 10.68 8.15 0.31
N GLY A 25 10.79 9.21 -0.48
CA GLY A 25 11.90 9.45 -1.41
C GLY A 25 11.98 8.51 -2.62
N ILE A 26 11.10 7.50 -2.74
CA ILE A 26 11.06 6.50 -3.85
C ILE A 26 12.47 6.03 -4.26
N HIS A 27 13.24 5.55 -3.28
CA HIS A 27 14.60 5.04 -3.48
C HIS A 27 14.62 3.72 -4.29
N ARG A 28 15.81 3.18 -4.57
CA ARG A 28 15.99 1.99 -5.43
C ARG A 28 15.14 0.77 -5.03
N GLY A 29 15.05 0.46 -3.74
CA GLY A 29 14.16 -0.60 -3.24
C GLY A 29 12.68 -0.38 -3.59
N HIS A 30 12.13 0.81 -3.32
CA HIS A 30 10.77 1.18 -3.70
C HIS A 30 10.53 1.04 -5.20
N ARG A 31 11.48 1.51 -6.01
CA ARG A 31 11.41 1.41 -7.47
C ARG A 31 11.30 -0.02 -7.97
N THR A 32 11.98 -0.98 -7.32
CA THR A 32 11.88 -2.40 -7.65
C THR A 32 10.48 -2.93 -7.39
N LEU A 33 9.93 -2.69 -6.20
CA LEU A 33 8.58 -3.14 -5.84
C LEU A 33 7.53 -2.55 -6.78
N ILE A 34 7.60 -1.25 -7.05
CA ILE A 34 6.64 -0.55 -7.91
C ILE A 34 6.69 -1.11 -9.34
N ARG A 35 7.88 -1.35 -9.90
CA ARG A 35 8.00 -1.98 -11.23
C ARG A 35 7.42 -3.38 -11.27
N GLN A 36 7.65 -4.18 -10.24
CA GLN A 36 7.06 -5.51 -10.12
C GLN A 36 5.53 -5.42 -10.06
N THR A 37 4.96 -4.50 -9.28
CA THR A 37 3.51 -4.23 -9.23
C THR A 37 2.95 -3.91 -10.61
N ILE A 38 3.58 -2.99 -11.36
CA ILE A 38 3.15 -2.63 -12.71
C ILE A 38 3.20 -3.84 -13.65
N GLN A 39 4.32 -4.58 -13.64
CA GLN A 39 4.49 -5.75 -14.51
C GLN A 39 3.46 -6.84 -14.21
N ARG A 40 3.22 -7.13 -12.92
CA ARG A 40 2.26 -8.15 -12.48
C ARG A 40 0.84 -7.75 -12.79
N ALA A 41 0.46 -6.49 -12.54
CA ALA A 41 -0.84 -5.94 -12.92
C ALA A 41 -1.11 -6.12 -14.41
N ARG A 42 -0.15 -5.69 -15.25
CA ARG A 42 -0.25 -5.77 -16.70
C ARG A 42 -0.38 -7.21 -17.20
N SER A 43 0.38 -8.14 -16.62
CA SER A 43 0.33 -9.57 -16.99
C SER A 43 -1.01 -10.25 -16.67
N GLN A 44 -1.77 -9.70 -15.73
CA GLN A 44 -3.06 -10.23 -15.28
C GLN A 44 -4.26 -9.43 -15.83
N GLY A 45 -4.03 -8.36 -16.59
CA GLY A 45 -5.10 -7.45 -17.02
C GLY A 45 -5.74 -6.68 -15.86
N LEU A 46 -5.02 -6.49 -14.75
CA LEU A 46 -5.46 -5.77 -13.56
C LEU A 46 -4.86 -4.36 -13.52
N SER A 47 -5.37 -3.50 -12.64
CA SER A 47 -4.78 -2.18 -12.42
C SER A 47 -3.64 -2.23 -11.40
N SER A 48 -2.61 -1.42 -11.61
CA SER A 48 -1.50 -1.23 -10.67
C SER A 48 -1.83 -0.15 -9.63
N ALA A 49 -1.59 -0.44 -8.35
CA ALA A 49 -1.81 0.53 -7.28
C ALA A 49 -0.59 0.62 -6.34
N VAL A 50 -0.06 1.84 -6.20
CA VAL A 50 0.94 2.18 -5.19
C VAL A 50 0.21 2.83 -4.03
N VAL A 51 0.25 2.21 -2.86
CA VAL A 51 -0.48 2.63 -1.67
C VAL A 51 0.49 3.23 -0.65
N THR A 52 0.24 4.46 -0.24
CA THR A 52 1.04 5.19 0.74
C THR A 52 0.17 5.79 1.84
N PHE A 53 0.81 6.37 2.85
CA PHE A 53 0.18 6.81 4.09
C PHE A 53 0.36 8.31 4.30
N VAL A 54 -0.71 8.98 4.73
CA VAL A 54 -0.73 10.40 5.11
C VAL A 54 -1.45 10.56 6.45
N PRO A 55 -0.81 11.12 7.48
CA PRO A 55 0.62 11.45 7.56
C PRO A 55 1.51 10.20 7.43
N HIS A 56 2.81 10.42 7.25
CA HIS A 56 3.81 9.33 7.24
C HIS A 56 3.68 8.51 8.53
N THR A 57 3.69 7.17 8.45
CA THR A 57 3.37 6.32 9.62
C THR A 57 4.26 6.57 10.84
N ARG A 58 5.55 6.86 10.61
CA ARG A 58 6.52 7.22 11.66
C ARG A 58 6.11 8.47 12.45
N ALA A 59 5.49 9.46 11.81
CA ALA A 59 5.05 10.68 12.49
C ALA A 59 3.94 10.41 13.52
N MET A 60 3.12 9.36 13.28
CA MET A 60 2.09 8.93 14.23
C MET A 60 2.61 7.96 15.28
N LEU A 61 3.52 7.05 14.88
CA LEU A 61 4.05 6.02 15.79
C LEU A 61 5.14 6.54 16.72
N ASN A 62 5.90 7.56 16.30
CA ASN A 62 6.99 8.17 17.04
C ASN A 62 6.80 9.70 17.10
N PRO A 63 5.80 10.20 17.86
CA PRO A 63 5.47 11.63 17.87
C PRO A 63 6.57 12.52 18.45
N ASP A 64 7.45 11.96 19.28
CA ASP A 64 8.57 12.69 19.91
C ASP A 64 9.79 12.85 18.99
N GLU A 65 9.81 12.16 17.84
CA GLU A 65 10.88 12.30 16.84
C GLU A 65 10.48 13.33 15.78
N PRO A 66 11.40 14.21 15.35
CA PRO A 66 11.11 15.12 14.26
C PRO A 66 10.73 14.32 13.00
N PRO A 67 9.59 14.62 12.36
CA PRO A 67 9.15 13.87 11.19
C PRO A 67 10.07 14.21 10.02
N PHE A 68 11.10 13.41 9.82
CA PHE A 68 11.90 13.47 8.59
C PHE A 68 11.13 12.76 7.49
N VAL A 69 10.34 13.55 6.74
CA VAL A 69 9.62 13.13 5.54
C VAL A 69 10.34 13.71 4.33
N LEU A 70 10.80 12.85 3.42
CA LEU A 70 11.49 13.25 2.20
C LEU A 70 10.54 13.73 1.10
N THR A 71 9.33 13.16 1.06
CA THR A 71 8.36 13.39 -0.01
C THR A 71 6.92 13.37 0.47
N THR A 72 6.16 14.38 0.06
CA THR A 72 4.71 14.47 0.14
C THR A 72 4.03 13.52 -0.85
N CYS A 73 2.71 13.35 -0.74
CA CYS A 73 1.93 12.60 -1.75
C CYS A 73 2.02 13.26 -3.14
N GLU A 74 2.06 14.58 -3.21
CA GLU A 74 2.19 15.32 -4.47
C GLU A 74 3.56 15.09 -5.11
N GLU A 75 4.63 15.12 -4.32
CA GLU A 75 5.99 14.83 -4.81
C GLU A 75 6.13 13.36 -5.23
N LYS A 76 5.52 12.41 -4.49
CA LYS A 76 5.46 11.00 -4.92
C LYS A 76 4.69 10.86 -6.24
N ALA A 77 3.58 11.57 -6.42
CA ALA A 77 2.84 11.57 -7.67
C ALA A 77 3.69 12.09 -8.83
N HIS A 78 4.47 13.14 -8.59
CA HIS A 78 5.42 13.68 -9.57
C HIS A 78 6.53 12.67 -9.92
N LEU A 79 7.14 12.04 -8.91
CA LEU A 79 8.20 11.04 -9.09
C LEU A 79 7.73 9.77 -9.82
N LEU A 80 6.46 9.41 -9.68
CA LEU A 80 5.83 8.29 -10.39
C LEU A 80 5.28 8.68 -11.76
N SER A 81 5.34 9.96 -12.12
CA SER A 81 4.98 10.40 -13.47
C SER A 81 5.86 9.69 -14.50
N GLY A 82 5.23 9.07 -15.50
CA GLY A 82 5.92 8.28 -16.53
C GLY A 82 6.21 6.82 -16.18
N TRP A 83 5.83 6.33 -14.99
CA TRP A 83 6.00 4.92 -14.60
C TRP A 83 4.82 4.02 -14.99
N GLU A 84 3.82 4.55 -15.69
CA GLU A 84 2.59 3.81 -16.05
C GLU A 84 1.83 3.22 -14.85
N VAL A 85 1.95 3.83 -13.66
CA VAL A 85 1.11 3.47 -12.50
C VAL A 85 -0.33 3.93 -12.74
N ASP A 86 -1.31 3.06 -12.49
CA ASP A 86 -2.73 3.40 -12.66
C ASP A 86 -3.23 4.23 -11.50
N TYR A 87 -2.92 3.83 -10.26
CA TYR A 87 -3.38 4.48 -9.03
C TYR A 87 -2.24 4.76 -8.05
N LEU A 88 -2.18 6.00 -7.55
CA LEU A 88 -1.50 6.34 -6.30
C LEU A 88 -2.58 6.54 -5.23
N VAL A 89 -2.61 5.68 -4.22
CA VAL A 89 -3.59 5.74 -3.12
C VAL A 89 -2.90 6.31 -1.89
N CYS A 90 -3.34 7.47 -1.42
CA CYS A 90 -2.78 8.12 -0.24
C CYS A 90 -3.71 7.92 0.95
N LEU A 91 -3.63 6.79 1.66
CA LEU A 91 -4.51 6.44 2.77
C LEU A 91 -4.27 7.32 4.00
N ARG A 92 -5.35 7.65 4.72
CA ARG A 92 -5.24 8.24 6.06
C ARG A 92 -4.54 7.26 7.00
N PHE A 93 -3.50 7.72 7.70
CA PHE A 93 -2.90 6.94 8.78
C PHE A 93 -3.11 7.66 10.11
N ASP A 94 -4.18 7.29 10.80
CA ASP A 94 -4.55 7.80 12.11
C ASP A 94 -4.56 6.66 13.15
N GLN A 95 -4.98 6.96 14.38
CA GLN A 95 -5.08 5.97 15.45
C GLN A 95 -6.00 4.81 15.09
N ALA A 96 -7.07 5.05 14.31
CA ALA A 96 -7.99 4.00 13.90
C ALA A 96 -7.30 3.03 12.93
N MET A 97 -6.58 3.55 11.92
CA MET A 97 -5.78 2.75 11.00
C MET A 97 -4.69 1.97 11.72
N ALA A 98 -3.96 2.61 12.65
CA ALA A 98 -2.89 1.98 13.42
C ALA A 98 -3.39 0.88 14.37
N SER A 99 -4.67 0.92 14.75
CA SER A 99 -5.28 -0.05 15.66
C SER A 99 -5.91 -1.25 14.95
N LEU A 100 -5.99 -1.25 13.62
CA LEU A 100 -6.54 -2.38 12.87
C LEU A 100 -5.69 -3.63 13.07
N SER A 101 -6.32 -4.74 13.44
CA SER A 101 -5.65 -6.04 13.38
C SER A 101 -5.18 -6.33 11.94
N PRO A 102 -4.18 -7.21 11.75
CA PRO A 102 -3.76 -7.60 10.41
C PRO A 102 -4.91 -8.13 9.54
N GLU A 103 -5.85 -8.90 10.11
CA GLU A 103 -7.05 -9.36 9.42
C GLU A 103 -7.94 -8.21 8.97
N GLU A 104 -8.21 -7.25 9.85
CA GLU A 104 -9.05 -6.10 9.52
C GLU A 104 -8.39 -5.21 8.46
N PHE A 105 -7.07 -5.05 8.50
CA PHE A 105 -6.34 -4.32 7.47
C PHE A 105 -6.48 -5.01 6.11
N LEU A 106 -6.32 -6.33 6.06
CA LEU A 106 -6.50 -7.08 4.81
C LEU A 106 -7.93 -6.94 4.27
N GLU A 107 -8.93 -7.20 5.10
CA GLU A 107 -10.33 -7.23 4.69
C GLU A 107 -10.83 -5.82 4.34
N LYS A 108 -10.77 -4.89 5.29
CA LYS A 108 -11.38 -3.56 5.14
C LYS A 108 -10.61 -2.65 4.18
N ILE A 109 -9.30 -2.82 4.07
CA ILE A 109 -8.45 -1.95 3.25
C ILE A 109 -8.09 -2.64 1.94
N LEU A 110 -7.38 -3.76 1.98
CA LEU A 110 -6.88 -4.37 0.74
C LEU A 110 -7.99 -5.00 -0.11
N VAL A 111 -8.90 -5.77 0.50
CA VAL A 111 -9.99 -6.43 -0.24
C VAL A 111 -11.10 -5.44 -0.58
N ASP A 112 -11.73 -4.84 0.43
CA ASP A 112 -12.97 -4.08 0.24
C ASP A 112 -12.76 -2.75 -0.48
N ARG A 113 -11.72 -1.98 -0.11
CA ARG A 113 -11.48 -0.65 -0.69
C ARG A 113 -10.65 -0.67 -1.96
N LEU A 114 -9.71 -1.62 -2.06
CA LEU A 114 -8.71 -1.64 -3.13
C LEU A 114 -8.89 -2.80 -4.12
N GLY A 115 -9.77 -3.77 -3.84
CA GLY A 115 -10.01 -4.91 -4.72
C GLY A 115 -8.73 -5.71 -5.00
N THR A 116 -7.85 -5.82 -4.02
CA THR A 116 -6.53 -6.43 -4.16
C THR A 116 -6.66 -7.90 -4.54
N ARG A 117 -5.96 -8.31 -5.60
CA ARG A 117 -5.79 -9.71 -6.05
C ARG A 117 -4.35 -10.19 -5.89
N GLU A 118 -3.40 -9.27 -5.84
CA GLU A 118 -2.02 -9.60 -5.52
C GLU A 118 -1.35 -8.45 -4.78
N TRP A 119 -0.51 -8.77 -3.79
CA TRP A 119 0.24 -7.81 -3.01
C TRP A 119 1.75 -8.05 -3.14
N ILE A 120 2.42 -7.14 -3.84
CA ILE A 120 3.88 -7.09 -3.94
C ILE A 120 4.47 -6.41 -2.70
N MET A 121 5.18 -7.18 -1.88
CA MET A 121 5.76 -6.73 -0.62
C MET A 121 7.25 -7.04 -0.49
N GLY A 122 7.99 -6.17 0.20
CA GLY A 122 9.40 -6.42 0.57
C GLY A 122 9.55 -7.57 1.57
N GLU A 123 10.77 -8.09 1.74
CA GLU A 123 11.05 -9.22 2.64
C GLU A 123 10.70 -8.93 4.09
N ASP A 124 11.08 -7.76 4.62
CA ASP A 124 10.84 -7.37 6.02
C ASP A 124 9.54 -6.59 6.22
N HIS A 125 8.58 -6.73 5.29
CA HIS A 125 7.33 -5.99 5.37
C HIS A 125 6.44 -6.51 6.51
N ALA A 126 5.95 -5.59 7.34
CA ALA A 126 4.98 -5.89 8.38
C ALA A 126 3.85 -4.86 8.41
N PHE A 127 2.65 -5.29 8.80
CA PHE A 127 1.41 -4.50 8.76
C PHE A 127 0.46 -4.85 9.91
N GLY A 128 -0.61 -4.07 10.04
CA GLY A 128 -1.55 -4.18 11.14
C GLY A 128 -0.97 -3.76 12.49
N LYS A 129 -1.82 -3.76 13.50
CA LYS A 129 -1.51 -3.37 14.87
C LYS A 129 -0.31 -4.17 15.39
N ASP A 130 0.61 -3.46 16.04
CA ASP A 130 1.83 -4.00 16.64
C ASP A 130 2.71 -4.79 15.65
N ARG A 131 2.57 -4.53 14.34
CA ARG A 131 3.32 -5.20 13.27
C ARG A 131 3.10 -6.73 13.24
N LEU A 132 1.94 -7.19 13.70
CA LEU A 132 1.62 -8.63 13.80
C LEU A 132 1.31 -9.29 12.44
N GLY A 133 1.07 -8.50 11.40
CA GLY A 133 0.93 -8.97 10.03
C GLY A 133 2.30 -9.12 9.39
N THR A 134 2.70 -10.35 9.10
CA THR A 134 3.96 -10.71 8.42
C THR A 134 3.67 -11.60 7.20
N LYS A 135 4.71 -12.00 6.45
CA LYS A 135 4.55 -13.01 5.39
C LYS A 135 4.02 -14.35 5.94
N GLU A 136 4.48 -14.77 7.11
CA GLU A 136 4.00 -16.00 7.77
C GLU A 136 2.53 -15.89 8.16
N PHE A 137 2.10 -14.71 8.65
CA PHE A 137 0.69 -14.44 8.95
C PHE A 137 -0.18 -14.65 7.71
N LEU A 138 0.28 -14.18 6.55
CA LEU A 138 -0.42 -14.30 5.29
C LEU A 138 -0.44 -15.73 4.77
N HIS A 139 0.67 -16.45 4.86
CA HIS A 139 0.74 -17.87 4.45
C HIS A 139 -0.27 -18.74 5.19
N LYS A 140 -0.49 -18.47 6.49
CA LYS A 140 -1.51 -19.17 7.30
C LYS A 140 -2.96 -18.84 6.90
N ARG A 141 -3.18 -17.75 6.16
CA ARG A 141 -4.51 -17.23 5.79
C ARG A 141 -4.75 -17.21 4.28
N TYR A 142 -3.83 -17.78 3.50
CA TYR A 142 -3.88 -17.83 2.04
C TYR A 142 -5.17 -18.45 1.48
N GLY A 143 -5.82 -19.35 2.23
CA GLY A 143 -7.11 -19.93 1.84
C GLY A 143 -8.35 -19.10 2.18
N LYS A 144 -8.21 -18.07 3.05
CA LYS A 144 -9.33 -17.21 3.47
C LYS A 144 -9.54 -16.02 2.53
N TYR A 145 -8.47 -15.49 1.95
CA TYR A 145 -8.50 -14.33 1.07
C TYR A 145 -7.94 -14.70 -0.31
N ASP A 146 -8.63 -14.31 -1.37
CA ASP A 146 -8.19 -14.49 -2.77
C ASP A 146 -7.14 -13.43 -3.16
N ILE A 147 -6.04 -13.39 -2.38
CA ILE A 147 -4.91 -12.48 -2.58
C ILE A 147 -3.63 -13.31 -2.74
N ASN A 148 -2.95 -13.13 -3.87
CA ASN A 148 -1.60 -13.65 -4.10
C ASN A 148 -0.54 -12.75 -3.46
N ILE A 149 0.57 -13.33 -2.99
CA ILE A 149 1.69 -12.61 -2.34
C ILE A 149 3.02 -13.05 -2.93
#